data_AF-A0A0C2UQJ7-F1
#
_entry.id   AF-A0A0C2UQJ7-F1
#
_cell.length_a   1.000
_cell.length_b   1.000
_cell.length_c   1.000
_cell.angle_alpha   90.00
_cell.angle_beta   90.00
_cell.angle_gamma   90.00
#
_symmetry.space_group_name_H-M   'P 1'
#
loop_
_entity.id
_entity.type
_entity.pdbx_description
1 polymer ?
#
loop_
_entity_poly.entity_id
_entity_poly.type
_entity_poly.pdbx_seq_one_letter_code
_entity_poly.pdbx_strand_id
1 'polypeptide(L)'
;MGICISSLSEGCCESLNLLGCIDGDTFDNNNPTVDNIYECNDRYILIEEKSFLLDFFRESCKGRKKFSHFINAGELKESYFEFLATLSLEEKRVIFQQSAKNLLDEMPDKVNNTHRYLKDVKKAEKSINLLLYCNSGTEIDKLASLIFAKYNNEEKHTVLECSKLEKFLEIKGCA
;
A
#
# COMPACT_ATOMS: atom_id res chain seq x y z
N MET A 1 9.75 -20.15 -9.58
CA MET A 1 10.51 -19.02 -9.00
C MET A 1 9.72 -18.50 -7.81
N GLY A 2 10.39 -18.25 -6.69
CA GLY A 2 9.74 -17.66 -5.52
C GLY A 2 9.46 -16.17 -5.72
N ILE A 3 8.64 -15.60 -4.83
CA ILE A 3 8.43 -14.15 -4.77
C ILE A 3 9.35 -13.59 -3.70
N CYS A 4 10.16 -12.60 -4.05
CA CYS A 4 11.02 -11.91 -3.08
C CYS A 4 10.15 -11.08 -2.13
N ILE A 5 10.35 -11.25 -0.82
CA ILE A 5 9.53 -10.52 0.17
C ILE A 5 9.81 -9.01 0.11
N SER A 6 11.05 -8.61 -0.18
CA SER A 6 11.42 -7.20 -0.28
C SER A 6 10.77 -6.48 -1.47
N SER A 7 10.33 -7.21 -2.51
CA SER A 7 9.59 -6.58 -3.62
C SER A 7 8.12 -6.31 -3.28
N LEU A 8 7.68 -6.67 -2.07
CA LEU A 8 6.31 -6.52 -1.58
C LEU A 8 6.22 -5.72 -0.26
N SER A 9 7.35 -5.31 0.30
CA SER A 9 7.41 -4.47 1.49
C SER A 9 7.26 -2.99 1.12
N GLU A 10 7.00 -2.14 2.11
CA GLU A 10 7.17 -0.69 1.98
C GLU A 10 8.56 -0.33 1.43
N GLY A 11 8.61 0.73 0.62
CA GLY A 11 9.79 1.15 -0.13
C GLY A 11 10.02 0.34 -1.42
N CYS A 12 9.09 -0.53 -1.80
CA CYS A 12 9.18 -1.29 -3.05
C CYS A 12 8.88 -0.44 -4.29
N CYS A 13 8.24 0.72 -4.13
CA CYS A 13 7.83 1.54 -5.26
C CYS A 13 8.97 2.43 -5.78
N GLU A 14 9.84 1.88 -6.61
CA GLU A 14 10.96 2.62 -7.21
C GLU A 14 10.53 3.90 -7.95
N SER A 15 9.33 3.91 -8.53
CA SER A 15 8.77 5.08 -9.22
C SER A 15 8.63 6.30 -8.30
N LEU A 16 8.43 6.12 -6.99
CA LEU A 16 8.37 7.25 -6.05
C LEU A 16 9.72 7.96 -5.91
N ASN A 17 10.82 7.21 -5.94
CA ASN A 17 12.17 7.76 -5.80
C ASN A 17 12.57 8.66 -6.98
N LEU A 18 11.90 8.51 -8.12
CA LEU A 18 12.11 9.31 -9.33
C LEU A 18 11.24 10.55 -9.35
N LEU A 19 10.17 10.58 -8.56
CA LEU A 19 9.31 11.73 -8.39
C LEU A 19 9.97 12.67 -7.38
N GLY A 20 9.91 13.99 -7.62
CA GLY A 20 10.38 15.01 -6.69
C GLY A 20 9.49 15.15 -5.47
N CYS A 21 9.18 14.04 -4.81
CA CYS A 21 8.36 13.96 -3.62
C CYS A 21 9.05 14.64 -2.44
N ILE A 22 8.22 15.22 -1.58
CA ILE A 22 8.63 15.74 -0.29
C ILE A 22 8.51 14.58 0.70
N ASP A 23 9.61 14.27 1.40
CA ASP A 23 9.63 13.27 2.48
C ASP A 23 8.80 13.78 3.66
N GLY A 24 7.67 13.12 3.92
CA GLY A 24 6.74 13.59 4.94
C GLY A 24 7.25 13.33 6.36
N ASP A 25 7.98 12.24 6.58
CA ASP A 25 8.50 11.84 7.90
C ASP A 25 9.51 12.85 8.47
N THR A 26 10.04 13.74 7.61
CA THR A 26 10.91 14.84 8.04
C THR A 26 10.17 15.99 8.74
N PHE A 27 8.84 16.01 8.72
CA PHE A 27 8.05 17.15 9.21
C PHE A 27 7.70 17.13 10.69
N ASP A 28 7.53 15.97 11.32
CA ASP A 28 7.25 15.87 12.75
C ASP A 28 7.91 14.63 13.37
N ASN A 29 9.01 14.85 14.08
CA ASN A 29 9.72 13.78 14.78
C ASN A 29 8.91 13.16 15.94
N ASN A 30 7.79 13.77 16.35
CA ASN A 30 6.98 13.30 17.48
C ASN A 30 5.67 12.63 17.04
N ASN A 31 5.17 12.90 15.84
CA ASN A 31 3.94 12.29 15.33
C ASN A 31 4.15 11.76 13.91
N PRO A 32 3.73 10.53 13.61
CA PRO A 32 3.88 9.97 12.28
C PRO A 32 3.06 10.78 11.27
N THR A 33 3.67 11.08 10.13
CA THR A 33 3.06 11.76 8.98
C THR A 33 2.94 10.77 7.83
N VAL A 34 2.45 11.24 6.68
CA VAL A 34 2.48 10.38 5.49
C VAL A 34 3.90 10.21 4.99
N ASP A 35 4.22 9.05 4.42
CA ASP A 35 5.59 8.76 3.95
C ASP A 35 6.06 9.78 2.90
N ASN A 36 5.19 10.11 1.93
CA ASN A 36 5.53 10.99 0.81
C ASN A 36 4.42 11.99 0.49
N ILE A 37 4.81 13.22 0.11
CA ILE A 37 3.88 14.25 -0.35
C ILE A 37 4.28 14.67 -1.75
N TYR A 38 3.35 14.56 -2.70
CA TYR A 38 3.53 15.06 -4.06
C TYR A 38 2.72 16.35 -4.25
N GLU A 39 3.39 17.44 -4.62
CA GLU A 39 2.77 18.74 -4.85
C GLU A 39 2.33 18.88 -6.30
N CYS A 40 1.04 19.11 -6.52
CA CYS A 40 0.49 19.53 -7.82
C CYS A 40 0.11 21.01 -7.78
N ASN A 41 -0.21 21.58 -8.93
CA ASN A 41 -0.57 23.00 -9.05
C ASN A 41 -1.75 23.45 -8.16
N ASP A 42 -2.72 22.57 -7.89
CA ASP A 42 -3.97 22.92 -7.18
C ASP A 42 -4.27 22.06 -5.94
N ARG A 43 -3.41 21.08 -5.64
CA ARG A 43 -3.64 20.08 -4.57
C ARG A 43 -2.35 19.39 -4.16
N TYR A 44 -2.41 18.70 -3.02
CA TYR A 44 -1.42 17.70 -2.64
C TYR A 44 -1.93 16.28 -2.88
N ILE A 45 -1.02 15.37 -3.20
CA ILE A 45 -1.26 13.93 -3.12
C ILE A 45 -0.44 13.42 -1.94
N LEU A 46 -1.13 12.89 -0.93
CA LEU A 46 -0.54 12.34 0.28
C LEU A 46 -0.39 10.85 0.07
N ILE A 47 0.84 10.36 0.02
CA ILE A 47 1.18 9.03 -0.44
C ILE A 47 1.73 8.21 0.74
N GLU A 48 1.17 7.03 0.93
CA GLU A 48 1.66 5.99 1.83
C GLU A 48 1.97 4.73 1.03
N GLU A 49 3.11 4.12 1.27
CA GLU A 49 3.34 2.75 0.81
C GLU A 49 2.76 1.77 1.82
N LYS A 50 2.14 0.69 1.34
CA LYS A 50 1.53 -0.34 2.19
C LYS A 50 1.84 -1.73 1.66
N SER A 51 2.31 -2.57 2.59
CA SER A 51 2.69 -3.96 2.32
C SER A 51 1.49 -4.92 2.27
N PHE A 52 0.40 -4.57 1.57
CA PHE A 52 -0.88 -5.32 1.61
C PHE A 52 -0.74 -6.82 1.29
N LEU A 53 0.01 -7.15 0.25
CA LEU A 53 0.20 -8.55 -0.17
C LEU A 53 1.03 -9.33 0.83
N LEU A 54 2.06 -8.71 1.38
CA LEU A 54 2.90 -9.33 2.41
C LEU A 54 2.11 -9.60 3.69
N ASP A 55 1.26 -8.66 4.11
CA ASP A 55 0.39 -8.86 5.26
C ASP A 55 -0.63 -9.98 5.01
N PHE A 56 -1.26 -9.99 3.83
CA PHE A 56 -2.12 -11.09 3.41
C PHE A 56 -1.41 -12.45 3.50
N PHE A 57 -0.15 -12.52 3.04
CA PHE A 57 0.60 -13.77 3.10
C PHE A 57 0.88 -14.23 4.53
N ARG A 58 1.21 -13.30 5.42
CA ARG A 58 1.41 -13.57 6.85
C ARG A 58 0.12 -14.04 7.51
N GLU A 59 -0.98 -13.31 7.31
CA GLU A 59 -2.27 -13.61 7.93
C GLU A 59 -2.88 -14.92 7.40
N SER A 60 -2.64 -15.28 6.13
CA SER A 60 -3.09 -16.57 5.58
C SER A 60 -2.50 -17.79 6.30
N CYS A 61 -1.36 -17.63 6.96
CA CYS A 61 -0.70 -18.69 7.72
C CYS A 61 -1.20 -18.79 9.17
N LYS A 62 -1.83 -17.74 9.69
CA LYS A 62 -2.17 -17.57 11.10
C LYS A 62 -3.05 -18.71 11.62
N GLY A 63 -2.65 -19.29 12.74
CA GLY A 63 -3.33 -20.44 13.35
C GLY A 63 -3.16 -21.78 12.60
N ARG A 64 -2.40 -21.82 11.49
CA ARG A 64 -2.17 -23.05 10.71
C ARG A 64 -0.70 -23.44 10.68
N LYS A 65 0.19 -22.51 10.28
CA LYS A 65 1.65 -22.69 10.21
C LYS A 65 2.35 -21.35 10.47
N LYS A 66 3.63 -21.38 10.87
CA LYS A 66 4.43 -20.16 10.93
C LYS A 66 4.77 -19.69 9.51
N PHE A 67 4.56 -18.41 9.20
CA PHE A 67 4.90 -17.83 7.89
C PHE A 67 6.36 -18.08 7.51
N SER A 68 7.29 -18.01 8.49
CA SER A 68 8.71 -18.28 8.27
C SER A 68 9.04 -19.68 7.74
N HIS A 69 8.18 -20.68 7.93
CA HIS A 69 8.39 -22.02 7.34
C HIS A 69 8.37 -21.98 5.81
N PHE A 70 7.65 -21.01 5.24
CA PHE A 70 7.47 -20.82 3.82
C PHE A 70 8.52 -19.89 3.20
N ILE A 71 9.47 -19.38 3.97
CA ILE A 71 10.50 -18.47 3.49
C ILE A 71 11.81 -19.23 3.30
N ASN A 72 12.51 -19.01 2.19
CA ASN A 72 13.90 -19.43 1.97
C ASN A 72 14.69 -18.26 1.39
N ALA A 73 15.80 -17.87 2.02
CA ALA A 73 16.66 -16.79 1.52
C ALA A 73 15.91 -15.48 1.16
N GLY A 74 14.85 -15.14 1.90
CA GLY A 74 14.02 -13.95 1.64
C GLY A 74 12.92 -14.13 0.59
N GLU A 75 12.79 -15.32 0.00
CA GLU A 75 11.77 -15.64 -1.00
C GLU A 75 10.69 -16.58 -0.45
N LEU A 76 9.47 -16.46 -0.97
CA LEU A 76 8.41 -17.42 -0.75
C LEU A 76 8.68 -18.71 -1.53
N LYS A 77 8.71 -19.84 -0.81
CA LYS A 77 8.83 -21.18 -1.36
C LYS A 77 7.57 -21.55 -2.16
N GLU A 78 7.74 -22.44 -3.13
CA GLU A 78 6.61 -23.02 -3.90
C GLU A 78 5.54 -23.67 -3.00
N SER A 79 5.97 -24.32 -1.90
CA SER A 79 5.07 -24.93 -0.92
C SER A 79 4.14 -23.94 -0.21
N TYR A 80 4.44 -22.64 -0.27
CA TYR A 80 3.49 -21.60 0.16
C TYR A 80 2.28 -21.54 -0.77
N PHE A 81 2.49 -21.57 -2.08
CA PHE A 81 1.41 -21.51 -3.07
C PHE A 81 0.58 -22.79 -3.07
N GLU A 82 1.21 -23.93 -2.82
CA GLU A 82 0.50 -25.19 -2.57
C GLU A 82 -0.41 -25.07 -1.33
N PHE A 83 0.13 -24.55 -0.22
CA PHE A 83 -0.67 -24.28 0.98
C PHE A 83 -1.80 -23.29 0.69
N LEU A 84 -1.51 -22.20 -0.01
CA LEU A 84 -2.50 -21.20 -0.35
C LEU A 84 -3.59 -21.76 -1.27
N ALA A 85 -3.25 -22.70 -2.16
CA ALA A 85 -4.22 -23.40 -3.00
C ALA A 85 -5.21 -24.25 -2.18
N THR A 86 -4.84 -24.68 -0.97
CA THR A 86 -5.77 -25.37 -0.05
C THR A 86 -6.80 -24.46 0.58
N LEU A 87 -6.59 -23.14 0.56
CA LEU A 87 -7.58 -22.18 1.05
C LEU A 87 -8.65 -21.96 -0.02
N SER A 88 -9.91 -21.92 0.41
CA SER A 88 -11.02 -21.52 -0.43
C SER A 88 -10.89 -20.05 -0.87
N LEU A 89 -11.57 -19.69 -1.95
CA LEU A 89 -11.62 -18.31 -2.41
C LEU A 89 -12.21 -17.37 -1.35
N GLU A 90 -13.20 -17.86 -0.60
CA GLU A 90 -13.85 -17.09 0.46
C GLU A 90 -12.89 -16.80 1.61
N GLU A 91 -12.14 -17.80 2.07
CA GLU A 91 -11.11 -17.60 3.11
C GLU A 91 -10.08 -16.57 2.67
N LYS A 92 -9.57 -16.67 1.43
CA LYS A 92 -8.61 -15.69 0.88
C LYS A 92 -9.20 -14.29 0.89
N ARG A 93 -10.46 -14.14 0.49
CA ARG A 93 -11.16 -12.84 0.47
C ARG A 93 -11.26 -12.25 1.87
N VAL A 94 -11.68 -13.03 2.86
CA VAL A 94 -11.80 -12.59 4.25
C VAL A 94 -10.45 -12.17 4.84
N ILE A 95 -9.41 -12.98 4.63
CA ILE A 95 -8.05 -12.67 5.09
C ILE A 95 -7.59 -11.35 4.47
N PHE A 96 -7.77 -11.19 3.16
CA PHE A 96 -7.32 -10.00 2.46
C PHE A 96 -8.07 -8.73 2.91
N GLN A 97 -9.38 -8.82 3.14
CA GLN A 97 -10.16 -7.72 3.71
C GLN A 97 -9.68 -7.33 5.10
N GLN A 98 -9.33 -8.30 5.94
CA GLN A 98 -8.79 -8.04 7.27
C GLN A 98 -7.41 -7.36 7.19
N SER A 99 -6.52 -7.86 6.34
CA SER A 99 -5.20 -7.26 6.10
C SER A 99 -5.31 -5.83 5.57
N ALA A 100 -6.19 -5.60 4.59
CA ALA A 100 -6.45 -4.27 4.06
C ALA A 100 -6.97 -3.33 5.14
N LYS A 101 -7.97 -3.76 5.92
CA LYS A 101 -8.55 -2.95 6.99
C LYS A 101 -7.50 -2.55 8.04
N ASN A 102 -6.69 -3.51 8.52
CA ASN A 102 -5.67 -3.24 9.53
C ASN A 102 -4.68 -2.15 9.08
N LEU A 103 -4.25 -2.21 7.82
CA LEU A 103 -3.30 -1.25 7.25
C LEU A 103 -3.94 0.10 6.90
N LEU A 104 -5.26 0.12 6.66
CA LEU A 104 -6.03 1.34 6.40
C LEU A 104 -6.32 2.12 7.68
N ASP A 105 -6.58 1.43 8.80
CA ASP A 105 -6.95 2.05 10.07
C ASP A 105 -5.83 2.96 10.64
N GLU A 106 -4.58 2.80 10.19
CA GLU A 106 -3.42 3.63 10.61
C GLU A 106 -3.30 4.95 9.83
N MET A 107 -3.99 5.10 8.71
CA MET A 107 -3.84 6.24 7.79
C MET A 107 -4.46 7.56 8.28
N PRO A 108 -5.63 7.59 8.94
CA PRO A 108 -6.30 8.84 9.29
C PRO A 108 -5.44 9.78 10.15
N ASP A 109 -4.69 9.24 11.11
CA ASP A 109 -3.85 10.03 12.00
C ASP A 109 -2.66 10.65 11.25
N LYS A 110 -1.98 9.87 10.41
CA LYS A 110 -0.89 10.35 9.54
C LYS A 110 -1.35 11.47 8.61
N VAL A 111 -2.51 11.31 7.98
CA VAL A 111 -3.11 12.34 7.09
C VAL A 111 -3.42 13.62 7.88
N ASN A 112 -4.04 13.49 9.05
CA ASN A 112 -4.38 14.64 9.89
C ASN A 112 -3.14 15.39 10.39
N ASN A 113 -2.07 14.68 10.75
CA ASN A 113 -0.78 15.27 11.15
C ASN A 113 -0.16 16.03 9.97
N THR A 114 -0.15 15.41 8.79
CA THR A 114 0.35 16.03 7.56
C THR A 114 -0.43 17.30 7.20
N HIS A 115 -1.76 17.27 7.28
CA HIS A 115 -2.59 18.45 7.01
C HIS A 115 -2.36 19.59 8.00
N ARG A 116 -2.11 19.28 9.27
CA ARG A 116 -1.76 20.31 10.27
C ARG A 116 -0.50 21.04 9.83
N TYR A 117 0.54 20.30 9.45
CA TYR A 117 1.77 20.88 8.94
C TYR A 117 1.56 21.70 7.66
N LEU A 118 0.89 21.13 6.65
CA LEU A 118 0.70 21.81 5.36
C LEU A 118 -0.09 23.13 5.48
N LYS A 119 -1.03 23.21 6.43
CA LYS A 119 -1.78 24.44 6.73
C LYS A 119 -0.89 25.57 7.23
N ASP A 120 0.18 25.25 7.93
CA ASP A 120 1.11 26.24 8.49
C ASP A 120 2.09 26.77 7.43
N VAL A 121 2.28 26.06 6.31
CA VAL A 121 3.32 26.35 5.30
C VAL A 121 2.77 26.83 3.96
N LYS A 122 1.58 26.38 3.50
CA LYS A 122 1.03 26.73 2.16
C LYS A 122 -0.51 26.69 2.09
N LYS A 123 -1.09 27.46 1.15
CA LYS A 123 -2.53 27.51 0.83
C LYS A 123 -2.98 26.41 -0.15
N ALA A 124 -3.03 25.14 0.25
CA ALA A 124 -3.84 24.18 -0.51
C ALA A 124 -4.90 23.56 0.40
N GLU A 125 -6.17 23.79 0.05
CA GLU A 125 -7.32 23.23 0.76
C GLU A 125 -7.67 21.81 0.31
N LYS A 126 -7.08 21.34 -0.81
CA LYS A 126 -7.42 20.06 -1.44
C LYS A 126 -6.27 19.06 -1.35
N SER A 127 -6.59 17.84 -0.97
CA SER A 127 -5.66 16.72 -0.98
C SER A 127 -6.34 15.44 -1.47
N ILE A 128 -5.53 14.53 -2.01
CA ILE A 128 -5.93 13.15 -2.32
C ILE A 128 -5.06 12.23 -1.48
N ASN A 129 -5.69 11.29 -0.77
CA ASN A 129 -4.99 10.25 -0.02
C ASN A 129 -4.77 9.05 -0.94
N LEU A 130 -3.51 8.72 -1.20
CA LEU A 130 -3.07 7.65 -2.08
C LEU A 130 -2.31 6.59 -1.28
N LEU A 131 -2.69 5.34 -1.46
CA LEU A 131 -2.04 4.17 -0.88
C LEU A 131 -1.43 3.37 -2.01
N LEU A 132 -0.12 3.17 -1.96
CA LEU A 132 0.62 2.45 -2.98
C LEU A 132 1.01 1.07 -2.50
N TYR A 133 0.96 0.10 -3.42
CA TYR A 133 1.42 -1.26 -3.14
C TYR A 133 2.10 -1.87 -4.36
N CYS A 134 2.97 -2.83 -4.12
CA CYS A 134 3.62 -3.59 -5.19
C CYS A 134 2.92 -4.92 -5.44
N ASN A 135 2.86 -5.27 -6.72
CA ASN A 135 2.25 -6.48 -7.24
C ASN A 135 3.19 -7.68 -7.09
N SER A 136 2.63 -8.86 -6.81
CA SER A 136 3.41 -10.09 -6.62
C SER A 136 3.72 -10.84 -7.92
N GLY A 137 3.06 -10.48 -9.02
CA GLY A 137 3.15 -11.13 -10.32
C GLY A 137 2.34 -12.42 -10.41
N THR A 138 1.38 -12.64 -9.50
CA THR A 138 0.60 -13.87 -9.38
C THR A 138 -0.91 -13.65 -9.48
N GLU A 139 -1.67 -14.75 -9.46
CA GLU A 139 -3.14 -14.70 -9.49
C GLU A 139 -3.76 -13.99 -8.27
N ILE A 140 -3.01 -13.84 -7.18
CA ILE A 140 -3.45 -13.13 -5.96
C ILE A 140 -3.64 -11.64 -6.25
N ASP A 141 -2.89 -11.09 -7.20
CA ASP A 141 -2.98 -9.68 -7.59
C ASP A 141 -4.33 -9.34 -8.25
N LYS A 142 -4.97 -10.32 -8.88
CA LYS A 142 -6.34 -10.18 -9.40
C LYS A 142 -7.34 -10.04 -8.25
N LEU A 143 -7.18 -10.82 -7.18
CA LEU A 143 -8.01 -10.71 -5.99
C LEU A 143 -7.81 -9.36 -5.30
N ALA A 144 -6.55 -8.93 -5.15
CA ALA A 144 -6.21 -7.61 -4.61
C ALA A 144 -6.90 -6.49 -5.42
N SER A 145 -6.79 -6.54 -6.76
CA SER A 145 -7.39 -5.55 -7.65
C SER A 145 -8.92 -5.46 -7.49
N LEU A 146 -9.60 -6.61 -7.38
CA LEU A 146 -11.06 -6.65 -7.17
C LEU A 146 -11.46 -6.05 -5.82
N ILE A 147 -10.71 -6.36 -4.77
CA ILE A 147 -10.97 -5.86 -3.42
C ILE A 147 -10.72 -4.35 -3.35
N PHE A 148 -9.59 -3.88 -3.88
CA PHE A 148 -9.24 -2.46 -3.88
C PHE A 148 -10.15 -1.61 -4.77
N ALA A 149 -10.63 -2.15 -5.89
CA ALA A 149 -11.65 -1.47 -6.69
C ALA A 149 -12.92 -1.19 -5.89
N LYS A 150 -13.31 -2.12 -4.99
CA LYS A 150 -14.43 -1.91 -4.08
C LYS A 150 -14.12 -0.84 -3.03
N TYR A 151 -12.97 -0.91 -2.36
CA TYR A 151 -12.55 0.09 -1.38
C TYR A 151 -12.49 1.50 -1.97
N ASN A 152 -11.93 1.65 -3.18
CA ASN A 152 -11.82 2.95 -3.85
C ASN A 152 -13.17 3.61 -4.18
N ASN A 153 -14.25 2.84 -4.25
CA ASN A 153 -15.60 3.37 -4.47
C ASN A 153 -16.31 3.75 -3.17
N GLU A 154 -15.89 3.16 -2.04
CA GLU A 154 -16.57 3.27 -0.75
C GLU A 154 -15.85 4.24 0.22
N GLU A 155 -14.54 4.43 0.06
CA GLU A 155 -13.68 5.14 1.02
C GLU A 155 -13.08 6.45 0.48
N LYS A 156 -12.58 7.30 1.38
CA LYS A 156 -11.88 8.57 1.06
C LYS A 156 -10.45 8.38 0.52
N HIS A 157 -10.02 7.14 0.33
CA HIS A 157 -8.65 6.77 -0.02
C HIS A 157 -8.62 6.09 -1.38
N THR A 158 -7.57 6.35 -2.16
CA THR A 158 -7.30 5.61 -3.39
C THR A 158 -6.19 4.62 -3.13
N VAL A 159 -6.46 3.33 -3.29
CA VAL A 159 -5.46 2.27 -3.33
C VAL A 159 -5.06 2.03 -4.78
N LEU A 160 -3.76 2.07 -5.06
CA LEU A 160 -3.20 1.99 -6.40
C LEU A 160 -1.94 1.12 -6.41
N GLU A 161 -1.80 0.31 -7.45
CA GLU A 161 -0.57 -0.44 -7.70
C GLU A 161 0.54 0.53 -8.15
N CYS A 162 1.76 0.36 -7.61
CA CYS A 162 2.90 1.25 -7.87
C CYS A 162 3.15 1.50 -9.37
N SER A 163 3.07 0.45 -10.20
CA SER A 163 3.27 0.55 -11.66
C SER A 163 2.28 1.48 -12.38
N LYS A 164 1.20 1.88 -11.72
CA LYS A 164 0.16 2.77 -12.26
C LYS A 164 0.27 4.20 -11.75
N LEU A 165 1.27 4.51 -10.91
CA LEU A 165 1.43 5.82 -10.29
C LEU A 165 1.58 6.94 -11.32
N GLU A 166 2.49 6.81 -12.28
CA GLU A 166 2.73 7.85 -13.30
C GLU A 166 1.46 8.21 -14.05
N LYS A 167 0.77 7.20 -14.60
CA LYS A 167 -0.49 7.38 -15.30
C LYS A 167 -1.58 7.99 -14.40
N PHE A 168 -1.60 7.65 -13.11
CA PHE A 168 -2.52 8.28 -12.17
C PHE A 168 -2.22 9.77 -12.01
N LEU A 169 -0.94 10.15 -11.87
CA LEU A 169 -0.53 11.54 -11.76
C LEU A 169 -0.86 12.34 -13.03
N GLU A 170 -0.64 11.78 -14.21
CA GLU A 170 -1.05 12.37 -15.50
C GLU A 170 -2.56 12.66 -15.55
N ILE A 171 -3.38 11.67 -15.19
CA ILE A 171 -4.85 11.81 -15.16
C ILE A 171 -5.29 12.90 -14.17
N LYS A 172 -4.54 13.10 -13.08
CA LYS A 172 -4.79 14.15 -12.09
C LYS A 172 -4.20 15.51 -12.47
N GLY A 173 -3.51 15.62 -13.61
CA GLY A 173 -2.87 16.87 -14.07
C GLY A 173 -1.68 17.27 -13.21
N CYS A 174 -0.97 16.28 -12.68
CA CYS A 174 0.14 16.42 -11.73
C CYS A 174 1.50 16.06 -12.34
N ALA A 175 1.53 15.51 -13.57
CA ALA A 175 2.71 15.12 -14.33
C ALA A 175 2.88 16.00 -15.56
#